data_AF-A0AAD2LNS6-F1
#
_entry.id   AF-A0AAD2LNS6-F1
#
_cell.length_a   1.000
_cell.length_b   1.000
_cell.length_c   1.000
_cell.angle_alpha   90.00
_cell.angle_beta   90.00
_cell.angle_gamma   90.00
#
_symmetry.space_group_name_H-M   'P 1'
#
loop_
_entity.id
_entity.type
_entity.pdbx_description
1 polymer ?
#
loop_
_entity_poly.entity_id
_entity_poly.type
_entity_poly.pdbx_seq_one_letter_code
_entity_poly.pdbx_strand_id
1 'polypeptide(L)'
;MNNDRKKQVIGLYGEMQLAMKLHGNNWQVHRSYIDEGIDFVISKYYCKSCKKFSKQLIRQELYKDKKVKCVTNLCELCQKEKLSIVTKYLQVKTSEGEETNDKDTRDFSFHPKIRYDMDSKVYYVWIAVFENKELENTKIHYYIFHSSSISEFDDISLPSYQTTDNQKTTLKININGDVLNKGKKHNYRCFREFYNNFQILESLD
;
A
#
# COMPACT_ATOMS: atom_id res chain seq x y z
N MET A 1 22.79 -16.96 5.41
CA MET A 1 21.89 -17.79 6.25
C MET A 1 21.17 -17.00 7.34
N ASN A 2 21.82 -16.40 8.35
CA ASN A 2 21.09 -15.68 9.41
C ASN A 2 20.49 -14.34 8.92
N ASN A 3 21.20 -13.64 8.02
CA ASN A 3 20.79 -12.34 7.51
C ASN A 3 19.61 -12.42 6.51
N ASP A 4 19.57 -13.49 5.70
CA ASP A 4 18.49 -13.68 4.71
C ASP A 4 17.16 -14.00 5.41
N ARG A 5 17.20 -14.81 6.46
CA ARG A 5 16.04 -15.12 7.30
C ARG A 5 15.52 -13.87 8.02
N LYS A 6 16.42 -13.02 8.51
CA LYS A 6 16.09 -11.73 9.11
C LYS A 6 15.34 -10.83 8.12
N LYS A 7 15.88 -10.66 6.92
CA LYS A 7 15.25 -9.88 5.84
C LYS A 7 13.86 -10.41 5.48
N GLN A 8 13.68 -11.73 5.43
CA GLN A 8 12.37 -12.35 5.19
C GLN A 8 11.37 -12.04 6.31
N VAL A 9 11.80 -12.11 7.57
CA VAL A 9 10.94 -11.78 8.73
C VAL A 9 10.51 -10.32 8.71
N ILE A 10 11.45 -9.40 8.45
CA ILE A 10 11.16 -7.97 8.33
C ILE A 10 10.20 -7.69 7.17
N GLY A 11 10.43 -8.33 6.02
CA GLY A 11 9.55 -8.26 4.86
C GLY A 11 8.12 -8.65 5.20
N LEU A 12 7.95 -9.84 5.82
CA LEU A 12 6.65 -10.35 6.24
C LEU A 12 5.99 -9.44 7.29
N TYR A 13 6.76 -8.95 8.26
CA TYR A 13 6.25 -8.04 9.29
C TYR A 13 5.71 -6.74 8.67
N GLY A 14 6.45 -6.12 7.75
CA GLY A 14 6.02 -4.92 7.03
C GLY A 14 4.71 -5.13 6.26
N GLU A 15 4.62 -6.24 5.52
CA GLU A 15 3.41 -6.63 4.77
C GLU A 15 2.21 -6.90 5.68
N MET A 16 2.41 -7.57 6.81
CA MET A 16 1.35 -7.82 7.79
C MET A 16 0.83 -6.52 8.40
N GLN A 17 1.73 -5.59 8.76
CA GLN A 17 1.35 -4.28 9.29
C GLN A 17 0.59 -3.45 8.25
N LEU A 18 0.98 -3.53 6.96
CA LEU A 18 0.22 -2.94 5.86
C LEU A 18 -1.21 -3.50 5.81
N ALA A 19 -1.36 -4.82 5.82
CA ALA A 19 -2.67 -5.47 5.77
C ALA A 19 -3.56 -5.07 6.95
N MET A 20 -3.01 -5.01 8.16
CA MET A 20 -3.72 -4.54 9.35
C MET A 20 -4.17 -3.09 9.21
N LYS A 21 -3.31 -2.20 8.68
CA LYS A 21 -3.64 -0.78 8.47
C LYS A 21 -4.72 -0.61 7.40
N LEU A 22 -4.68 -1.39 6.33
CA LEU A 22 -5.73 -1.42 5.30
C LEU A 22 -7.07 -1.89 5.88
N HIS A 23 -7.08 -2.96 6.68
CA HIS A 23 -8.27 -3.42 7.39
C HIS A 23 -8.83 -2.37 8.36
N GLY A 24 -7.96 -1.70 9.13
CA GLY A 24 -8.34 -0.58 10.00
C GLY A 24 -8.99 0.57 9.23
N ASN A 25 -8.59 0.76 7.97
CA ASN A 25 -9.22 1.69 7.03
C ASN A 25 -10.46 1.12 6.34
N ASN A 26 -11.05 0.01 6.82
CA ASN A 26 -12.22 -0.67 6.24
C ASN A 26 -12.02 -1.25 4.83
N TRP A 27 -10.80 -1.52 4.40
CA TRP A 27 -10.57 -2.31 3.19
C TRP A 27 -10.74 -3.81 3.49
N GLN A 28 -11.37 -4.52 2.57
CA GLN A 28 -11.20 -5.97 2.47
C GLN A 28 -9.86 -6.21 1.80
N VAL A 29 -9.03 -7.07 2.39
CA VAL A 29 -7.67 -7.31 1.94
C VAL A 29 -7.54 -8.78 1.59
N HIS A 30 -7.16 -9.05 0.35
CA HIS A 30 -6.87 -10.39 -0.15
C HIS A 30 -5.40 -10.43 -0.49
N ARG A 31 -4.62 -11.27 0.19
CA ARG A 31 -3.24 -11.54 -0.22
C ARG A 31 -3.30 -12.31 -1.52
N SER A 32 -2.64 -11.77 -2.52
CA SER A 32 -2.64 -12.28 -3.87
C SER A 32 -1.23 -12.76 -4.18
N TYR A 33 -1.13 -13.93 -4.78
CA TYR A 33 0.09 -14.36 -5.49
C TYR A 33 -0.27 -14.53 -6.97
N ILE A 34 -1.05 -13.57 -7.49
CA ILE A 34 -1.41 -13.51 -8.91
C ILE A 34 -0.18 -12.97 -9.63
N ASP A 35 0.63 -13.90 -10.13
CA ASP A 35 1.89 -13.67 -10.84
C ASP A 35 2.93 -12.84 -10.06
N GLU A 36 4.11 -12.66 -10.65
CA GLU A 36 5.34 -12.20 -10.00
C GLU A 36 5.33 -10.74 -9.45
N GLY A 37 4.19 -10.06 -9.36
CA GLY A 37 4.15 -8.62 -9.06
C GLY A 37 2.98 -8.01 -8.27
N ILE A 38 1.84 -8.68 -8.06
CA ILE A 38 0.76 -8.15 -7.18
C ILE A 38 0.73 -8.94 -5.89
N ASP A 39 0.94 -8.25 -4.76
CA ASP A 39 1.00 -8.84 -3.43
C ASP A 39 -0.35 -8.77 -2.70
N PHE A 40 -1.16 -7.73 -2.98
CA PHE A 40 -2.51 -7.59 -2.42
C PHE A 40 -3.53 -7.12 -3.44
N VAL A 41 -4.75 -7.63 -3.31
CA VAL A 41 -5.96 -7.07 -3.92
C VAL A 41 -6.82 -6.54 -2.79
N ILE A 42 -7.18 -5.26 -2.86
CA ILE A 42 -8.03 -4.63 -1.86
C ILE A 42 -9.36 -4.22 -2.48
N SER A 43 -10.45 -4.37 -1.72
CA SER A 43 -11.78 -4.00 -2.17
C SER A 43 -12.58 -3.25 -1.11
N LYS A 44 -13.42 -2.33 -1.59
CA LYS A 44 -14.41 -1.60 -0.79
C LYS A 44 -15.69 -1.39 -1.57
N TYR A 45 -16.79 -1.27 -0.83
CA TYR A 45 -18.08 -0.92 -1.40
C TYR A 45 -18.27 0.59 -1.51
N TYR A 46 -18.67 1.05 -2.69
CA TYR A 46 -18.96 2.44 -2.98
C TYR A 46 -20.42 2.63 -3.37
N CYS A 47 -21.07 3.64 -2.77
CA CYS A 47 -22.42 4.05 -3.10
C CYS A 47 -22.37 5.25 -4.05
N LYS A 48 -22.82 5.05 -5.30
CA LYS A 48 -22.86 6.11 -6.33
C LYS A 48 -23.82 7.25 -5.99
N SER A 49 -24.97 6.92 -5.41
CA SER A 49 -25.97 7.91 -4.99
C SER A 49 -25.43 8.79 -3.84
N CYS A 50 -24.82 8.19 -2.83
CA CYS A 50 -24.27 8.92 -1.69
C CYS A 50 -22.89 9.55 -1.96
N LYS A 51 -22.25 9.18 -3.07
CA LYS A 51 -20.87 9.52 -3.43
C LYS A 51 -19.82 9.21 -2.34
N LYS A 52 -20.00 8.09 -1.62
CA LYS A 52 -19.10 7.68 -0.54
C LYS A 52 -19.00 6.16 -0.41
N PHE A 53 -17.90 5.72 0.16
CA PHE A 53 -17.75 4.34 0.64
C PHE A 53 -18.76 4.07 1.76
N SER A 54 -19.32 2.85 1.76
CA SER A 54 -20.44 2.48 2.64
C SER A 54 -20.43 0.98 2.86
N LYS A 55 -20.87 0.52 4.03
CA LYS A 55 -21.11 -0.91 4.25
C LYS A 55 -22.44 -1.32 3.64
N GLN A 56 -22.62 -2.63 3.55
CA GLN A 56 -23.88 -3.28 3.17
C GLN A 56 -24.94 -3.07 4.25
N LEU A 57 -26.16 -2.73 3.84
CA LEU A 57 -27.31 -2.68 4.71
C LEU A 57 -27.62 -4.09 5.23
N ILE A 58 -27.64 -4.23 6.55
CA ILE A 58 -28.08 -5.43 7.25
C ILE A 58 -29.51 -5.19 7.77
N ARG A 59 -30.45 -6.01 7.32
CA ARG A 59 -31.84 -6.01 7.81
C ARG A 59 -32.06 -7.10 8.83
N GLN A 60 -32.98 -6.87 9.76
CA GLN A 60 -33.48 -7.87 10.69
C GLN A 60 -34.89 -8.21 10.23
N GLU A 61 -35.10 -9.45 9.80
CA GLU A 61 -36.40 -9.92 9.33
C GLU A 61 -36.85 -11.15 10.12
N LEU A 62 -38.15 -11.39 10.19
CA LEU A 62 -38.72 -12.58 10.81
C LEU A 62 -38.74 -13.72 9.79
N TYR A 63 -38.03 -14.80 10.08
CA TYR A 63 -38.09 -16.04 9.32
C TYR A 63 -38.47 -17.18 10.27
N LYS A 64 -39.67 -17.75 10.08
CA LYS A 64 -40.25 -18.79 10.96
C LYS A 64 -40.21 -18.38 12.45
N ASP A 65 -40.77 -17.21 12.75
CA ASP A 65 -40.84 -16.63 14.10
C ASP A 65 -39.49 -16.34 14.77
N LYS A 66 -38.37 -16.47 14.04
CA LYS A 66 -37.03 -16.11 14.51
C LYS A 66 -36.54 -14.86 13.79
N LYS A 67 -36.00 -13.90 14.55
CA LYS A 67 -35.29 -12.76 13.97
C LYS A 67 -33.99 -13.25 13.34
N VAL A 68 -33.86 -13.06 12.03
CA VAL A 68 -32.66 -13.42 11.26
C VAL A 68 -32.05 -12.17 10.63
N LYS A 69 -30.72 -12.17 10.56
CA LYS A 69 -29.94 -11.14 9.85
C LYS A 69 -29.96 -11.45 8.35
N CYS A 70 -30.42 -10.49 7.54
CA CYS A 70 -30.32 -10.53 6.10
C CYS A 70 -29.32 -9.45 5.64
N VAL A 71 -28.21 -9.88 5.03
CA VAL A 71 -27.24 -8.96 4.42
C VAL A 71 -27.70 -8.67 2.99
N THR A 72 -27.85 -7.39 2.66
CA THR A 72 -28.25 -6.96 1.32
C THR A 72 -27.07 -6.40 0.54
N ASN A 73 -27.21 -6.21 -0.77
CA ASN A 73 -26.23 -5.46 -1.58
C ASN A 73 -26.53 -3.95 -1.64
N LEU A 74 -27.39 -3.44 -0.75
CA LEU A 74 -27.77 -2.03 -0.70
C LEU A 74 -26.85 -1.23 0.23
N CYS A 75 -26.70 0.06 -0.04
CA CYS A 75 -25.98 1.00 0.81
C CYS A 75 -26.67 1.16 2.17
N GLU A 76 -25.93 1.04 3.27
CA GLU A 76 -26.48 1.24 4.62
C GLU A 76 -27.03 2.66 4.86
N LEU A 77 -26.52 3.65 4.12
CA LEU A 77 -26.79 5.08 4.35
C LEU A 77 -28.06 5.54 3.63
N CYS A 78 -28.21 5.24 2.34
CA CYS A 78 -29.43 5.59 1.59
C CYS A 78 -30.45 4.46 1.52
N GLN A 79 -30.05 3.22 1.84
CA GLN A 79 -30.88 2.02 1.87
C GLN A 79 -31.57 1.66 0.54
N LYS A 80 -31.17 2.30 -0.56
CA LYS A 80 -31.81 2.20 -1.89
C LYS A 80 -30.81 1.81 -2.99
N GLU A 81 -29.63 2.43 -3.00
CA GLU A 81 -28.63 2.21 -4.05
C GLU A 81 -27.90 0.88 -3.86
N LYS A 82 -27.72 0.12 -4.94
CA LYS A 82 -26.85 -1.07 -4.95
C LYS A 82 -25.38 -0.63 -4.90
N LEU A 83 -24.61 -1.23 -4.00
CA LEU A 83 -23.20 -0.91 -3.85
C LEU A 83 -22.39 -1.44 -5.04
N SER A 84 -21.51 -0.61 -5.56
CA SER A 84 -20.46 -1.02 -6.51
C SER A 84 -19.23 -1.48 -5.73
N ILE A 85 -18.47 -2.42 -6.29
CA ILE A 85 -17.19 -2.85 -5.72
C ILE A 85 -16.08 -2.05 -6.40
N VAL A 86 -15.31 -1.32 -5.59
CA VAL A 86 -14.05 -0.68 -6.01
C VAL A 86 -12.92 -1.60 -5.60
N THR A 87 -12.08 -1.98 -6.56
CA THR A 87 -10.93 -2.86 -6.36
C THR A 87 -9.66 -2.13 -6.78
N LYS A 88 -8.61 -2.21 -5.94
CA LYS A 88 -7.27 -1.74 -6.24
C LYS A 88 -6.27 -2.89 -6.08
N TYR A 89 -5.19 -2.83 -6.85
CA TYR A 89 -4.12 -3.83 -6.88
C TYR A 89 -2.87 -3.19 -6.30
N LEU A 90 -2.29 -3.80 -5.26
CA LEU A 90 -1.11 -3.29 -4.60
C LEU A 90 0.08 -4.18 -4.92
N GLN A 91 1.10 -3.56 -5.50
CA GLN A 91 2.44 -4.09 -5.51
C GLN A 91 3.19 -3.59 -4.28
N VAL A 92 3.79 -4.48 -3.51
CA VAL A 92 4.41 -4.17 -2.23
C VAL A 92 5.89 -4.51 -2.25
N LYS A 93 6.69 -3.59 -1.71
CA LYS A 93 8.11 -3.80 -1.48
C LYS A 93 8.49 -3.26 -0.10
N THR A 94 9.14 -4.11 0.67
CA THR A 94 9.65 -3.77 1.99
C THR A 94 11.17 -3.62 1.93
N SER A 95 11.69 -2.54 2.50
CA SER A 95 13.12 -2.34 2.73
C SER A 95 13.38 -2.13 4.21
N GLU A 96 14.39 -2.83 4.71
CA GLU A 96 15.04 -2.56 5.98
C GLU A 96 15.98 -1.35 5.83
N GLY A 97 16.09 -0.54 6.87
CA GLY A 97 16.99 0.61 6.91
C GLY A 97 18.35 0.25 7.49
N GLU A 98 19.42 0.56 6.77
CA GLU A 98 20.80 0.40 7.22
C GLU A 98 21.22 1.59 8.08
N GLU A 99 21.98 1.32 9.15
CA GLU A 99 22.47 2.36 10.05
C GLU A 99 23.38 3.35 9.32
N THR A 100 23.24 4.63 9.68
CA THR A 100 24.13 5.70 9.22
C THR A 100 24.83 6.33 10.42
N ASN A 101 25.76 7.25 10.15
CA ASN A 101 26.42 8.03 11.21
C ASN A 101 25.45 8.90 12.04
N ASP A 102 24.28 9.21 11.49
CA ASP A 102 23.22 9.95 12.19
C ASP A 102 22.18 8.96 12.71
N LYS A 103 21.98 8.98 14.04
CA LYS A 103 21.10 8.04 14.76
C LYS A 103 19.66 8.11 14.29
N ASP A 104 19.20 9.27 13.81
CA ASP A 104 17.83 9.49 13.37
C ASP A 104 17.63 9.27 11.87
N THR A 105 18.65 8.81 11.16
CA THR A 105 18.56 8.53 9.72
C THR A 105 19.04 7.13 9.37
N ARG A 106 18.41 6.57 8.34
CA ARG A 106 18.71 5.26 7.79
C ARG A 106 18.77 5.32 6.27
N ASP A 107 19.62 4.48 5.69
CA ASP A 107 19.70 4.30 4.24
C ASP A 107 18.86 3.10 3.83
N PHE A 108 18.00 3.28 2.84
CA PHE A 108 17.07 2.25 2.37
C PHE A 108 17.27 1.96 0.90
N SER A 109 17.12 0.68 0.53
CA SER A 109 17.10 0.27 -0.87
C SER A 109 15.72 0.52 -1.46
N PHE A 110 15.64 1.40 -2.46
CA PHE A 110 14.41 1.70 -3.17
C PHE A 110 14.46 1.20 -4.61
N HIS A 111 13.41 0.46 -4.98
CA HIS A 111 13.28 -0.23 -6.25
C HIS A 111 11.83 -0.30 -6.72
N PRO A 112 11.37 0.70 -7.49
CA PRO A 112 10.09 0.61 -8.16
C PRO A 112 10.16 -0.51 -9.21
N LYS A 113 9.75 -1.73 -8.86
CA LYS A 113 9.67 -2.87 -9.79
C LYS A 113 8.24 -3.03 -10.32
N ILE A 114 7.65 -2.02 -10.91
CA ILE A 114 6.34 -2.04 -11.58
C ILE A 114 6.29 -3.02 -12.77
N ARG A 115 5.87 -4.25 -12.51
CA ARG A 115 5.78 -5.28 -13.55
C ARG A 115 4.55 -5.15 -14.46
N TYR A 116 3.65 -4.22 -14.14
CA TYR A 116 2.39 -4.03 -14.84
C TYR A 116 2.39 -2.66 -15.50
N ASP A 117 1.86 -2.57 -16.71
CA ASP A 117 1.60 -1.31 -17.37
C ASP A 117 0.74 -0.40 -16.45
N MET A 118 0.91 0.92 -16.55
CA MET A 118 0.38 1.93 -15.63
C MET A 118 -1.16 2.01 -15.64
N ASP A 119 -1.83 0.99 -15.11
CA ASP A 119 -3.28 0.88 -14.96
C ASP A 119 -3.76 1.76 -13.80
N SER A 120 -4.95 2.35 -13.96
CA SER A 120 -5.53 3.30 -13.00
C SER A 120 -5.88 2.70 -11.63
N LYS A 121 -5.83 1.37 -11.53
CA LYS A 121 -6.12 0.62 -10.30
C LYS A 121 -4.89 0.04 -9.65
N VAL A 122 -3.71 0.19 -10.26
CA VAL A 122 -2.44 -0.36 -9.74
C VAL A 122 -1.71 0.70 -8.94
N TYR A 123 -1.38 0.34 -7.70
CA TYR A 123 -0.60 1.16 -6.79
C TYR A 123 0.63 0.39 -6.37
N TYR A 124 1.70 1.13 -6.14
CA TYR A 124 2.88 0.59 -5.51
C TYR A 124 2.98 1.15 -4.09
N VAL A 125 3.23 0.26 -3.15
CA VAL A 125 3.41 0.55 -1.73
C VAL A 125 4.82 0.17 -1.35
N TRP A 126 5.63 1.19 -1.09
CA TRP A 126 6.92 0.98 -0.48
C TRP A 126 6.82 1.06 1.04
N ILE A 127 7.45 0.11 1.72
CA ILE A 127 7.46 0.02 3.16
C ILE A 127 8.90 0.19 3.63
N ALA A 128 9.19 1.30 4.29
CA ALA A 128 10.48 1.56 4.93
C ALA A 128 10.38 1.17 6.41
N VAL A 129 11.14 0.14 6.80
CA VAL A 129 11.16 -0.42 8.15
C VAL A 129 12.41 0.04 8.88
N PHE A 130 12.24 0.93 9.86
CA PHE A 130 13.29 1.37 10.77
C PHE A 130 13.46 0.30 11.83
N GLU A 131 14.31 -0.68 11.51
CA GLU A 131 14.55 -1.83 12.37
C GLU A 131 14.93 -1.41 13.79
N ASN A 132 14.27 -2.03 14.75
CA ASN A 132 14.62 -1.99 16.16
C ASN A 132 14.85 -3.43 16.63
N LYS A 133 15.67 -3.62 17.68
CA LYS A 133 15.94 -4.94 18.27
C LYS A 133 14.65 -5.67 18.65
N GLU A 134 13.62 -4.91 19.02
CA GLU A 134 12.28 -5.39 19.27
C GLU A 134 11.36 -5.02 18.11
N LEU A 135 10.81 -6.03 17.42
CA LEU A 135 9.91 -5.86 16.29
C LEU A 135 8.69 -4.99 16.63
N GLU A 136 8.17 -5.09 17.86
CA GLU A 136 7.01 -4.30 18.32
C GLU A 136 7.27 -2.80 18.37
N ASN A 137 8.54 -2.41 18.56
CA ASN A 137 8.99 -1.02 18.63
C ASN A 137 9.57 -0.51 17.30
N THR A 138 9.42 -1.30 16.24
CA THR A 138 9.89 -0.97 14.90
C THR A 138 8.98 0.09 14.28
N LYS A 139 9.59 1.17 13.79
CA LYS A 139 8.84 2.24 13.11
C LYS A 139 8.71 1.90 11.63
N ILE A 140 7.49 2.04 11.10
CA ILE A 140 7.18 1.74 9.71
C ILE A 140 6.63 2.98 9.01
N HIS A 141 7.19 3.28 7.85
CA HIS A 141 6.72 4.33 6.95
C HIS A 141 6.21 3.70 5.67
N TYR A 142 5.03 4.14 5.23
CA TYR A 142 4.43 3.73 3.97
C TYR A 142 4.55 4.85 2.97
N TYR A 143 4.99 4.57 1.76
CA TYR A 143 4.95 5.49 0.62
C TYR A 143 4.08 4.86 -0.43
N ILE A 144 2.90 5.44 -0.64
CA ILE A 144 1.85 4.89 -1.49
C ILE A 144 1.71 5.79 -2.71
N PHE A 145 1.92 5.23 -3.89
CA PHE A 145 1.83 5.98 -5.13
C PHE A 145 1.01 5.22 -6.17
N HIS A 146 0.30 6.00 -6.97
CA HIS A 146 -0.35 5.51 -8.18
C HIS A 146 0.71 5.15 -9.22
N SER A 147 0.45 4.14 -10.05
CA SER A 147 1.38 3.65 -11.08
C SER A 147 1.86 4.77 -12.03
N SER A 148 1.02 5.78 -12.31
CA SER A 148 1.38 6.91 -13.16
C SER A 148 2.42 7.88 -12.55
N SER A 149 2.52 7.95 -11.22
CA SER A 149 3.43 8.87 -10.52
C SER A 149 4.88 8.39 -10.52
N ILE A 150 5.16 7.17 -10.98
CA ILE A 150 6.53 6.65 -11.03
C ILE A 150 7.45 7.49 -11.93
N SER A 151 6.90 8.08 -12.99
CA SER A 151 7.64 9.01 -13.86
C SER A 151 8.24 10.22 -13.13
N GLU A 152 7.74 10.57 -11.94
CA GLU A 152 8.24 11.68 -11.13
C GLU A 152 9.59 11.37 -10.45
N PHE A 153 9.88 10.08 -10.21
CA PHE A 153 11.04 9.65 -9.42
C PHE A 153 11.79 8.43 -9.98
N ASP A 154 11.42 7.95 -11.16
CA ASP A 154 12.07 6.86 -11.88
C ASP A 154 12.02 7.05 -13.40
N ASP A 155 12.87 6.33 -14.13
CA ASP A 155 12.97 6.43 -15.60
C ASP A 155 12.17 5.33 -16.30
N ILE A 156 10.91 5.63 -16.60
CA ILE A 156 9.98 4.71 -17.26
C ILE A 156 10.31 4.45 -18.75
N SER A 157 11.28 5.15 -19.33
CA SER A 157 11.64 4.99 -20.75
C SER A 157 12.54 3.77 -21.01
N LEU A 158 13.00 3.09 -19.96
CA LEU A 158 13.90 1.95 -20.08
C LEU A 158 13.16 0.71 -20.63
N PRO A 159 13.71 0.03 -21.67
CA PRO A 159 13.03 -1.03 -22.41
C PRO A 159 12.81 -2.33 -21.61
N SER A 160 13.46 -2.47 -20.46
CA SER A 160 13.21 -3.53 -19.50
C SER A 160 12.76 -2.92 -18.18
N TYR A 161 11.46 -2.72 -18.01
CA TYR A 161 10.89 -2.51 -16.67
C TYR A 161 11.10 -3.76 -15.77
N GLN A 162 11.57 -4.87 -16.34
CA GLN A 162 12.48 -5.77 -15.62
C GLN A 162 13.82 -5.08 -15.35
N THR A 163 13.84 -4.04 -14.53
CA THR A 163 15.09 -3.42 -14.13
C THR A 163 15.84 -4.45 -13.29
N THR A 164 16.90 -4.99 -13.87
CA THR A 164 17.92 -5.81 -13.21
C THR A 164 18.30 -5.19 -11.88
N ASP A 165 18.70 -6.00 -10.89
CA ASP A 165 19.15 -5.62 -9.53
C ASP A 165 20.19 -4.47 -9.44
N ASN A 166 20.67 -3.96 -10.58
CA ASN A 166 21.72 -2.96 -10.73
C ASN A 166 21.25 -1.49 -10.71
N GLN A 167 19.94 -1.19 -10.64
CA GLN A 167 19.43 0.18 -10.43
C GLN A 167 18.87 0.38 -9.01
N LYS A 168 19.69 0.08 -7.98
CA LYS A 168 19.34 0.39 -6.59
C LYS A 168 19.49 1.89 -6.38
N THR A 169 18.39 2.57 -6.08
CA THR A 169 18.45 3.92 -5.52
C THR A 169 18.50 3.79 -4.01
N THR A 170 19.54 4.35 -3.39
CA THR A 170 19.58 4.49 -1.93
C THR A 170 18.81 5.74 -1.52
N LEU A 171 17.73 5.57 -0.76
CA LEU A 171 17.00 6.68 -0.15
C LEU A 171 17.46 6.83 1.31
N LYS A 172 17.98 8.01 1.64
CA LYS A 172 18.29 8.42 3.01
C LYS A 172 17.06 9.03 3.63
N ILE A 173 16.56 8.44 4.71
CA ILE A 173 15.27 8.81 5.31
C ILE A 173 15.46 9.06 6.81
N ASN A 174 14.85 10.13 7.32
CA ASN A 174 14.83 10.38 8.76
C ASN A 174 13.73 9.57 9.47
N ILE A 175 13.78 9.51 10.80
CA ILE A 175 12.79 8.81 11.61
C ILE A 175 11.36 9.35 11.43
N ASN A 176 11.16 10.54 10.87
CA ASN A 176 9.84 11.11 10.61
C ASN A 176 9.24 10.70 9.26
N GLY A 177 10.01 10.01 8.42
CA GLY A 177 9.61 9.61 7.07
C GLY A 177 9.95 10.64 5.99
N ASP A 178 10.81 11.61 6.26
CA ASP A 178 11.27 12.54 5.24
C ASP A 178 12.42 11.93 4.45
N VAL A 179 12.27 11.88 3.13
CA VAL A 179 13.35 11.57 2.20
C VAL A 179 14.29 12.77 2.08
N LEU A 180 15.57 12.58 2.43
CA LEU A 180 16.57 13.64 2.52
C LEU A 180 17.44 13.78 1.26
N ASN A 181 17.28 12.87 0.29
CA ASN A 181 18.05 12.87 -0.95
C ASN A 181 17.85 14.17 -1.73
N LYS A 182 18.96 14.70 -2.25
CA LYS A 182 18.96 15.72 -3.30
C LYS A 182 19.32 15.03 -4.61
N GLY A 183 18.32 14.72 -5.44
CA GLY A 183 18.56 14.10 -6.74
C GLY A 183 19.16 15.10 -7.73
N LYS A 184 20.03 14.61 -8.63
CA LYS A 184 20.51 15.39 -9.79
C LYS A 184 19.49 15.40 -10.94
N LYS A 185 18.79 14.28 -11.13
CA LYS A 185 17.82 14.03 -12.23
C LYS A 185 16.36 14.03 -11.76
N HIS A 186 16.09 13.52 -10.55
CA HIS A 186 14.74 13.40 -9.98
C HIS A 186 14.56 14.27 -8.74
N ASN A 187 13.36 14.79 -8.55
CA ASN A 187 13.00 15.59 -7.37
C ASN A 187 12.33 14.69 -6.31
N TYR A 188 13.11 14.12 -5.40
CA TYR A 188 12.61 13.28 -4.32
C TYR A 188 11.71 14.00 -3.29
N ARG A 189 11.46 15.31 -3.43
CA ARG A 189 10.48 16.02 -2.60
C ARG A 189 9.05 15.52 -2.81
N CYS A 190 8.72 14.93 -3.96
CA CYS A 190 7.40 14.34 -4.23
C CYS A 190 7.03 13.23 -3.22
N PHE A 191 8.02 12.55 -2.61
CA PHE A 191 7.77 11.52 -1.59
C PHE A 191 6.96 12.02 -0.38
N ARG A 192 6.95 13.33 -0.11
CA ARG A 192 6.10 13.91 0.94
C ARG A 192 4.62 13.71 0.66
N GLU A 193 4.21 13.70 -0.60
CA GLU A 193 2.82 13.54 -1.01
C GLU A 193 2.37 12.06 -0.93
N PHE A 194 3.34 11.14 -1.04
CA PHE A 194 3.11 9.69 -0.96
C PHE A 194 3.17 9.17 0.49
N TYR A 195 3.79 9.92 1.39
CA TYR A 195 4.06 9.50 2.75
C TYR A 195 2.77 9.31 3.57
N ASN A 196 2.54 8.07 4.00
CA ASN A 196 1.37 7.64 4.78
C ASN A 196 0.01 8.05 4.17
N ASN A 197 -0.04 8.33 2.86
CA ASN A 197 -1.22 8.81 2.17
C ASN A 197 -2.15 7.64 1.76
N PHE A 198 -2.81 7.02 2.73
CA PHE A 198 -3.76 5.92 2.46
C PHE A 198 -5.03 6.39 1.74
N GLN A 199 -5.33 7.70 1.77
CA GLN A 199 -6.50 8.27 1.12
C GLN A 199 -6.44 8.16 -0.41
N ILE A 200 -5.24 8.10 -0.99
CA ILE A 200 -5.07 7.92 -2.44
C ILE A 200 -5.74 6.64 -2.98
N LEU A 201 -5.83 5.60 -2.14
CA LEU A 201 -6.48 4.32 -2.49
C LEU A 201 -7.99 4.45 -2.63
N GLU A 202 -8.59 5.50 -2.07
CA GLU A 202 -10.02 5.80 -2.15
C GLU A 202 -10.39 6.62 -3.40
N SER A 203 -9.41 6.99 -4.23
CA SER A 203 -9.70 7.59 -5.55
C SER A 203 -10.46 6.62 -6.45
N LEU A 204 -11.43 7.16 -7.17
CA LEU A 204 -12.33 6.40 -8.05
C LEU A 204 -11.89 6.38 -9.51
N ASP A 205 -10.82 7.11 -9.81
CA ASP A 205 -10.14 7.09 -11.10
C ASP A 205 -9.56 5.69 -11.40
#